data_AF-A0A6A4ICN5-F1
#
_entry.id   AF-A0A6A4ICN5-F1
#
_cell.length_a   1.000
_cell.length_b   1.000
_cell.length_c   1.000
_cell.angle_alpha   90.00
_cell.angle_beta   90.00
_cell.angle_gamma   90.00
#
_symmetry.space_group_name_H-M   'P 1'
#
loop_
_entity.id
_entity.type
_entity.pdbx_description
1 polymer ?
#
loop_
_entity_poly.entity_id
_entity_poly.type
_entity_poly.pdbx_seq_one_letter_code
_entity_poly.pdbx_strand_id
1 'polypeptide(L)'
;MVANLSLIKNLAGSFESPLSQNATITYEEGLVAEAVHELTGKSKQAHIAILGVGGIGKTALALHIMKNKAVMDKFKDKSYFMPCEICSDASSLIQGMLQALGLSVTEGHDPYKTFQNYLWLSQDPILLVLDNFETPWNTSGDQTAVQNLIEWICDQELVSVVLTMRATDGPGSHRWYKLGGHSGLPTLDLEPARQAFMLISNSQSENIESLDWLLKEVDCMPLAILIIAQLKRHLSLNTLMKRWNEQKDKDA
;
A
#
# COMPACT_ATOMS: atom_id res chain seq x y z
N MET A 1 -8.63 -7.40 -19.37
CA MET A 1 -9.16 -8.64 -18.77
C MET A 1 -8.24 -8.88 -17.58
N VAL A 2 -8.65 -8.47 -16.38
CA VAL A 2 -7.76 -8.47 -15.20
C VAL A 2 -7.30 -9.90 -14.92
N ALA A 3 -5.98 -10.11 -14.89
CA ALA A 3 -5.38 -11.38 -14.50
C ALA A 3 -6.06 -11.87 -13.23
N ASN A 4 -6.72 -13.02 -13.34
CA ASN A 4 -7.54 -13.53 -12.27
C ASN A 4 -6.61 -14.00 -11.14
N LEU A 5 -6.51 -13.22 -10.07
CA LEU A 5 -5.69 -13.54 -8.89
C LEU A 5 -6.03 -14.92 -8.30
N SER A 6 -7.23 -15.45 -8.53
CA SER A 6 -7.57 -16.83 -8.15
C SER A 6 -6.80 -17.87 -8.97
N LEU A 7 -6.58 -17.62 -10.26
CA LEU A 7 -5.83 -18.47 -11.18
C LEU A 7 -4.34 -18.54 -10.79
N ILE A 8 -3.77 -17.40 -10.40
CA ILE A 8 -2.41 -17.29 -9.88
C ILE A 8 -2.27 -18.01 -8.52
N LYS A 9 -3.26 -17.91 -7.64
CA LYS A 9 -3.28 -18.64 -6.37
C LYS A 9 -3.40 -20.16 -6.58
N ASN A 10 -4.20 -20.60 -7.55
CA ASN A 10 -4.33 -22.01 -7.92
C ASN A 10 -3.01 -22.57 -8.46
N LEU A 11 -2.26 -21.77 -9.22
CA LEU A 11 -0.91 -22.11 -9.69
C LEU A 11 0.12 -22.27 -8.57
N ALA A 12 0.00 -21.48 -7.51
CA ALA A 12 0.83 -21.61 -6.32
C ALA A 12 0.52 -22.89 -5.53
N GLY A 13 -0.71 -23.41 -5.61
CA GLY A 13 -1.12 -24.61 -4.88
C GLY A 13 -0.90 -24.48 -3.36
N SER A 14 -0.58 -25.58 -2.68
CA SER A 14 -0.27 -25.63 -1.25
C SER A 14 1.16 -25.18 -0.89
N PHE A 15 1.83 -24.41 -1.76
CA PHE A 15 3.08 -23.74 -1.40
C PHE A 15 2.78 -22.59 -0.43
N GLU A 16 2.52 -22.94 0.83
CA GLU A 16 2.70 -22.02 1.96
C GLU A 16 4.20 -21.85 2.20
N SER A 17 4.88 -21.10 1.33
CA SER A 17 6.12 -20.46 1.77
C SER A 17 5.73 -19.16 2.47
N PRO A 18 6.26 -18.86 3.66
CA PRO A 18 6.07 -17.53 4.25
C PRO A 18 6.53 -16.53 3.18
N LEU A 19 5.66 -15.60 2.81
CA LEU A 19 6.00 -14.47 1.95
C LEU A 19 7.15 -13.72 2.63
N SER A 20 8.39 -14.15 2.36
CA SER A 20 9.56 -13.67 3.09
C SER A 20 9.73 -12.19 2.74
N GLN A 21 9.69 -11.36 3.78
CA GLN A 21 9.47 -9.92 3.79
C GLN A 21 10.49 -9.02 3.05
N ASN A 22 11.38 -9.55 2.20
CA ASN A 22 12.54 -8.78 1.72
C ASN A 22 12.63 -8.54 0.21
N ALA A 23 11.61 -8.92 -0.58
CA ALA A 23 11.54 -8.50 -1.97
C ALA A 23 10.44 -7.44 -2.15
N THR A 24 10.79 -6.19 -1.85
CA THR A 24 9.90 -5.06 -2.14
C THR A 24 9.88 -4.85 -3.64
N ILE A 25 8.78 -5.25 -4.29
CA ILE A 25 8.46 -4.75 -5.62
C ILE A 25 8.26 -3.26 -5.46
N THR A 26 9.23 -2.50 -5.92
CA THR A 26 9.24 -1.05 -5.80
C THR A 26 8.55 -0.53 -7.06
N TYR A 27 7.55 0.33 -6.88
CA TYR A 27 7.02 1.09 -8.00
C TYR A 27 8.11 2.00 -8.56
N GLU A 28 7.92 2.48 -9.78
CA GLU A 28 8.86 3.39 -10.42
C GLU A 28 9.30 4.49 -9.47
N GLU A 29 10.60 4.83 -9.50
CA GLU A 29 11.17 5.92 -8.70
C GLU A 29 10.37 7.23 -8.89
N GLY A 30 9.69 7.39 -10.02
CA GLY A 30 8.79 8.50 -10.31
C GLY A 30 7.64 8.65 -9.31
N LEU A 31 6.92 7.58 -8.96
CA LEU A 31 5.78 7.66 -8.01
C LEU A 31 6.26 7.97 -6.59
N VAL A 32 7.40 7.43 -6.20
CA VAL A 32 8.04 7.75 -4.92
C VAL A 32 8.46 9.22 -4.92
N ALA A 33 9.13 9.69 -5.97
CA ALA A 33 9.57 11.07 -6.09
C ALA A 33 8.39 12.06 -6.09
N GLU A 34 7.29 11.72 -6.75
CA GLU A 34 6.05 12.48 -6.76
C GLU A 34 5.46 12.62 -5.35
N ALA A 35 5.29 11.51 -4.63
CA ALA A 35 4.78 11.52 -3.27
C ALA A 35 5.72 12.26 -2.30
N VAL A 36 7.03 12.07 -2.44
CA VAL A 36 8.04 12.77 -1.65
C VAL A 36 7.99 14.26 -1.93
N HIS A 37 7.88 14.68 -3.19
CA HIS A 37 7.75 16.09 -3.55
C HIS A 37 6.51 16.72 -2.92
N GLU A 38 5.36 16.03 -2.98
CA GLU A 38 4.13 16.52 -2.37
C GLU A 38 4.25 16.62 -0.84
N LEU A 39 4.76 15.56 -0.19
CA LEU A 39 4.98 15.55 1.27
C LEU A 39 6.01 16.56 1.73
N THR A 40 7.07 16.81 0.95
CA THR A 40 8.20 17.67 1.33
C THR A 40 8.14 19.08 0.75
N GLY A 41 7.07 19.39 0.03
CA GLY A 41 6.82 20.70 -0.56
C GLY A 41 6.68 21.83 0.46
N LYS A 42 6.40 23.03 -0.05
CA LYS A 42 6.30 24.27 0.74
C LYS A 42 5.15 24.28 1.74
N SER A 43 4.13 23.46 1.52
CA SER A 43 2.99 23.34 2.43
C SER A 43 3.42 22.68 3.75
N LYS A 44 2.81 23.15 4.85
CA LYS A 44 3.05 22.58 6.18
C LYS A 44 2.52 21.15 6.31
N GLN A 45 1.44 20.85 5.59
CA GLN A 45 0.83 19.51 5.49
C GLN A 45 0.55 19.12 4.04
N ALA A 46 0.46 17.81 3.81
CA ALA A 46 -0.04 17.23 2.57
C ALA A 46 -0.83 15.94 2.87
N HIS A 47 -1.89 15.69 2.10
CA HIS A 47 -2.73 14.50 2.24
C HIS A 47 -2.74 13.72 0.93
N ILE A 48 -2.16 12.52 0.95
CA ILE A 48 -1.99 11.66 -0.22
C ILE A 48 -2.88 10.44 -0.09
N ALA A 49 -3.68 10.17 -1.13
CA ALA A 49 -4.44 8.94 -1.25
C ALA A 49 -3.75 8.04 -2.28
N ILE A 50 -3.28 6.89 -1.82
CA ILE A 50 -2.76 5.81 -2.65
C ILE A 50 -3.92 4.86 -2.93
N LEU A 51 -4.50 4.96 -4.12
CA LEU A 51 -5.71 4.24 -4.50
C LEU A 51 -5.41 3.16 -5.53
N GLY A 52 -6.24 2.12 -5.60
CA GLY A 52 -6.12 1.07 -6.61
C GLY A 52 -6.60 -0.29 -6.15
N VAL A 53 -6.51 -1.27 -7.05
CA VAL A 53 -6.98 -2.65 -6.82
C VAL A 53 -6.14 -3.41 -5.77
N GLY A 54 -6.66 -4.54 -5.31
CA GLY A 54 -5.95 -5.43 -4.39
C GLY A 54 -4.67 -6.00 -5.03
N GLY A 55 -3.59 -6.13 -4.26
CA GLY A 55 -2.34 -6.71 -4.75
C GLY A 55 -1.53 -5.82 -5.70
N ILE A 56 -1.97 -4.58 -5.97
CA ILE A 56 -1.17 -3.65 -6.77
C ILE A 56 0.10 -3.24 -6.03
N GLY A 57 0.09 -3.19 -4.69
CA GLY A 57 1.26 -2.89 -3.84
C GLY A 57 1.17 -1.58 -3.04
N LYS A 58 -0.02 -0.98 -2.89
CA LYS A 58 -0.22 0.32 -2.20
C LYS A 58 0.53 0.44 -0.87
N THR A 59 0.43 -0.59 -0.02
CA THR A 59 1.12 -0.68 1.28
C THR A 59 2.64 -0.63 1.12
N ALA A 60 3.19 -1.36 0.14
CA ALA A 60 4.62 -1.36 -0.13
C ALA A 60 5.12 0.02 -0.58
N LEU A 61 4.33 0.73 -1.41
CA LEU A 61 4.64 2.10 -1.81
C LEU A 61 4.62 3.06 -0.62
N ALA A 62 3.58 2.98 0.23
CA ALA A 62 3.48 3.80 1.44
C ALA A 62 4.69 3.62 2.37
N LEU A 63 5.07 2.36 2.64
CA LEU A 63 6.24 2.04 3.45
C LEU A 63 7.55 2.53 2.81
N HIS A 64 7.67 2.49 1.49
CA HIS A 64 8.84 3.00 0.78
C HIS A 64 8.94 4.53 0.87
N ILE A 65 7.81 5.24 0.75
CA ILE A 65 7.73 6.69 0.93
C ILE A 65 8.16 7.08 2.35
N MET A 66 7.67 6.37 3.38
CA MET A 66 8.04 6.62 4.78
C MET A 66 9.54 6.51 5.03
N LYS A 67 10.21 5.57 4.37
CA LYS A 67 11.66 5.32 4.50
C LYS A 67 12.51 6.26 3.65
N ASN A 68 11.90 7.13 2.84
CA ASN A 68 12.64 8.08 2.02
C ASN A 68 13.34 9.12 2.91
N LYS A 69 14.61 9.40 2.62
CA LYS A 69 15.43 10.32 3.42
C LYS A 69 14.80 11.71 3.58
N ALA A 70 14.25 12.29 2.52
CA ALA A 70 13.65 13.62 2.58
C ALA A 70 12.38 13.65 3.45
N VAL A 71 11.63 12.55 3.47
CA VAL A 71 10.45 12.37 4.33
C VAL A 71 10.90 12.25 5.79
N MET A 72 11.86 11.36 6.09
CA MET A 72 12.41 11.22 7.44
C MET A 72 12.98 12.54 7.97
N ASP A 73 13.72 13.27 7.14
CA ASP A 73 14.31 14.57 7.50
C ASP A 73 13.21 15.64 7.76
N LYS A 74 12.12 15.69 6.96
CA LYS A 74 11.00 16.65 7.19
C LYS A 74 10.19 16.34 8.44
N PHE A 75 9.87 15.07 8.66
CA PHE A 75 9.02 14.65 9.78
C PHE A 75 9.81 14.29 11.05
N LYS A 76 11.15 14.41 11.03
CA LYS A 76 12.03 14.16 12.19
C LYS A 76 11.73 12.82 12.87
N ASP A 77 11.60 11.78 12.05
CA ASP A 77 11.23 10.42 12.48
C ASP A 77 9.83 10.26 13.12
N LYS A 78 8.98 11.30 13.14
CA LYS A 78 7.56 11.22 13.56
C LYS A 78 6.66 10.73 12.42
N SER A 79 7.03 9.59 11.84
CA SER A 79 6.26 8.90 10.81
C SER A 79 5.70 7.60 11.37
N TYR A 80 4.38 7.49 11.41
CA TYR A 80 3.69 6.39 12.07
C TYR A 80 2.88 5.58 11.07
N PHE A 81 3.05 4.27 11.10
CA PHE A 81 2.30 3.34 10.27
C PHE A 81 1.21 2.68 11.10
N MET A 82 -0.04 2.77 10.64
CA MET A 82 -1.20 2.18 11.28
C MET A 82 -1.96 1.31 10.27
N PRO A 83 -1.98 -0.03 10.47
CA PRO A 83 -2.89 -0.90 9.74
C PRO A 83 -4.33 -0.73 10.25
N CYS A 84 -5.26 -0.41 9.36
CA CYS A 84 -6.68 -0.20 9.67
C CYS A 84 -7.55 -1.43 9.41
N GLU A 85 -6.97 -2.56 9.00
CA GLU A 85 -7.71 -3.77 8.58
C GLU A 85 -8.62 -4.36 9.66
N ILE A 86 -8.31 -4.10 10.94
CA ILE A 86 -9.09 -4.56 12.10
C ILE A 86 -9.98 -3.47 12.72
N CYS A 87 -9.99 -2.26 12.16
CA CYS A 87 -10.76 -1.13 12.68
C CYS A 87 -12.14 -1.08 12.01
N SER A 88 -13.19 -1.34 12.78
CA SER A 88 -14.59 -1.32 12.31
C SER A 88 -15.27 0.04 12.45
N ASP A 89 -14.68 0.97 13.22
CA ASP A 89 -15.32 2.21 13.65
C ASP A 89 -14.28 3.28 14.05
N ALA A 90 -14.73 4.50 14.32
CA ALA A 90 -13.89 5.63 14.71
C ALA A 90 -13.18 5.40 16.06
N SER A 91 -13.79 4.65 16.97
CA SER A 91 -13.20 4.36 18.29
C SER A 91 -12.00 3.43 18.18
N SER A 92 -12.13 2.33 17.41
CA SER A 92 -11.05 1.40 17.11
C SER A 92 -9.95 2.03 16.26
N LEU A 93 -10.31 2.98 15.36
CA LEU A 93 -9.32 3.81 14.66
C LEU A 93 -8.49 4.65 15.63
N ILE A 94 -9.11 5.39 16.54
CA ILE A 94 -8.39 6.19 17.55
C ILE A 94 -7.47 5.31 18.38
N GLN A 95 -7.95 4.15 18.84
CA GLN A 95 -7.14 3.21 19.61
C GLN A 95 -5.93 2.71 18.83
N GLY A 96 -6.10 2.33 17.56
CA GLY A 96 -4.98 1.91 16.73
C GLY A 96 -3.99 3.04 16.42
N MET A 97 -4.46 4.29 16.27
CA MET A 97 -3.57 5.45 16.12
C MET A 97 -2.75 5.69 17.39
N LEU A 98 -3.37 5.63 18.57
CA LEU A 98 -2.66 5.76 19.85
C LEU A 98 -1.59 4.68 20.01
N GLN A 99 -1.91 3.43 19.66
CA GLN A 99 -0.95 2.33 19.66
C GLN A 99 0.20 2.57 18.69
N ALA A 100 -0.09 3.01 17.46
CA ALA A 100 0.94 3.34 16.47
C ALA A 100 1.87 4.48 16.92
N LEU A 101 1.32 5.44 17.67
CA LEU A 101 2.05 6.54 18.30
C LEU A 101 2.82 6.14 19.56
N GLY A 102 2.65 4.90 20.06
CA GLY A 102 3.24 4.44 21.32
C GLY A 102 2.64 5.12 22.56
N LEU A 103 1.42 5.64 22.47
CA LEU A 103 0.73 6.35 23.55
C LEU A 103 -0.14 5.39 24.35
N SER A 104 0.08 5.35 25.66
CA SER A 104 -0.81 4.66 26.60
C SER A 104 -1.91 5.60 27.08
N VAL A 105 -3.16 5.17 26.99
CA VAL A 105 -4.27 5.87 27.64
C VAL A 105 -4.37 5.40 29.09
N THR A 106 -4.19 6.33 30.03
CA THR A 106 -4.40 6.05 31.46
C THR A 106 -5.87 5.79 31.75
N GLU A 107 -6.16 4.89 32.69
CA GLU A 107 -7.54 4.59 33.09
C GLU A 107 -8.32 5.87 33.43
N GLY A 108 -9.57 5.96 32.94
CA GLY A 108 -10.45 7.12 33.12
C GLY A 108 -10.17 8.32 32.20
N HIS A 109 -9.15 8.28 31.35
CA HIS A 109 -8.91 9.32 30.34
C HIS A 109 -9.57 8.97 29.00
N ASP A 110 -10.06 10.01 28.32
CA ASP A 110 -10.66 9.89 27.00
C ASP A 110 -9.56 9.66 25.94
N PRO A 111 -9.58 8.51 25.21
CA PRO A 111 -8.63 8.23 24.14
C PRO A 111 -8.60 9.33 23.08
N TYR A 112 -9.76 9.90 22.74
CA TYR A 112 -9.87 10.95 21.75
C TYR A 112 -9.10 12.19 22.19
N LYS A 113 -9.35 12.69 23.40
CA LYS A 113 -8.61 13.85 23.96
C LYS A 113 -7.11 13.60 24.06
N THR A 114 -6.71 12.38 24.41
CA THR A 114 -5.29 12.01 24.49
C THR A 114 -4.62 12.14 23.10
N PHE A 115 -5.27 11.63 22.06
CA PHE A 115 -4.82 11.78 20.68
C PHE A 115 -4.80 13.24 20.24
N GLN A 116 -5.87 14.00 20.52
CA GLN A 116 -5.95 15.43 20.19
C GLN A 116 -4.82 16.24 20.83
N ASN A 117 -4.59 16.04 22.13
CA ASN A 117 -3.53 16.72 22.87
C ASN A 117 -2.16 16.41 22.29
N TYR A 118 -1.91 15.15 21.89
CA TYR A 118 -0.64 14.80 21.27
C TYR A 118 -0.40 15.56 19.95
N LEU A 119 -1.41 15.63 19.08
CA LEU A 119 -1.30 16.36 17.80
C LEU A 119 -1.14 17.87 18.02
N TRP A 120 -1.86 18.47 18.97
CA TRP A 120 -1.76 19.91 19.27
C TRP A 120 -0.46 20.32 19.96
N LEU A 121 0.09 19.48 20.82
CA LEU A 121 1.33 19.78 21.54
C LEU A 121 2.58 19.52 20.70
N SER A 122 2.46 18.81 19.56
CA SER A 122 3.60 18.60 18.68
C SER A 122 4.01 19.91 18.00
N GLN A 123 5.28 20.27 18.15
CA GLN A 123 5.90 21.39 17.43
C GLN A 123 6.51 20.98 16.09
N ASP A 124 6.59 19.67 15.83
CA ASP A 124 7.15 19.12 14.61
C ASP A 124 6.06 18.51 13.74
N PRO A 125 6.24 18.50 12.40
CA PRO A 125 5.35 17.78 11.50
C PRO A 125 5.25 16.30 11.85
N ILE A 126 4.03 15.75 11.73
CA ILE A 126 3.72 14.34 11.93
C ILE A 126 3.23 13.76 10.60
N LEU A 127 3.72 12.57 10.25
CA LEU A 127 3.20 11.79 9.13
C LEU A 127 2.42 10.59 9.68
N LEU A 128 1.13 10.51 9.37
CA LEU A 128 0.29 9.35 9.65
C LEU A 128 0.08 8.56 8.36
N VAL A 129 0.45 7.28 8.37
CA VAL A 129 0.21 6.35 7.27
C VAL A 129 -0.89 5.38 7.67
N LEU A 130 -2.06 5.49 7.04
CA LEU A 130 -3.26 4.70 7.32
C LEU A 130 -3.43 3.64 6.23
N ASP A 131 -3.12 2.39 6.54
CA ASP A 131 -3.12 1.30 5.57
C ASP A 131 -4.44 0.51 5.59
N ASN A 132 -4.95 0.15 4.41
CA ASN A 132 -6.23 -0.56 4.23
C ASN A 132 -7.43 0.19 4.86
N PHE A 133 -7.52 1.50 4.61
CA PHE A 133 -8.58 2.34 5.17
C PHE A 133 -9.98 2.00 4.65
N GLU A 134 -10.11 1.13 3.64
CA GLU A 134 -11.42 0.66 3.16
C GLU A 134 -12.28 -0.01 4.25
N THR A 135 -11.65 -0.64 5.25
CA THR A 135 -12.38 -1.36 6.31
C THR A 135 -13.20 -0.40 7.17
N PRO A 136 -12.60 0.59 7.87
CA PRO A 136 -13.37 1.53 8.66
C PRO A 136 -14.24 2.44 7.78
N TRP A 137 -13.81 2.74 6.54
CA TRP A 137 -14.57 3.62 5.64
C TRP A 137 -15.88 2.99 5.12
N ASN A 138 -15.87 1.71 4.80
CA ASN A 138 -17.03 1.03 4.20
C ASN A 138 -17.89 0.27 5.22
N THR A 139 -17.48 0.21 6.50
CA THR A 139 -18.28 -0.45 7.54
C THR A 139 -19.56 0.35 7.79
N SER A 140 -20.70 -0.35 7.69
CA SER A 140 -22.02 0.25 7.87
C SER A 140 -22.25 0.72 9.31
N GLY A 141 -22.70 1.97 9.47
CA GLY A 141 -23.19 2.50 10.75
C GLY A 141 -22.33 3.59 11.40
N ASP A 142 -21.05 3.70 11.02
CA ASP A 142 -20.13 4.67 11.64
C ASP A 142 -19.35 5.55 10.63
N GLN A 143 -19.72 5.47 9.35
CA GLN A 143 -19.04 6.21 8.27
C GLN A 143 -18.96 7.72 8.55
N THR A 144 -20.02 8.33 9.11
CA THR A 144 -20.02 9.76 9.47
C THR A 144 -18.99 10.07 10.56
N ALA A 145 -18.83 9.22 11.57
CA ALA A 145 -17.85 9.46 12.63
C ALA A 145 -16.42 9.24 12.12
N VAL A 146 -16.21 8.20 11.30
CA VAL A 146 -14.93 7.96 10.62
C VAL A 146 -14.57 9.12 9.70
N GLN A 147 -15.55 9.65 8.96
CA GLN A 147 -15.38 10.85 8.14
C GLN A 147 -14.99 12.06 9.00
N ASN A 148 -15.78 12.38 10.03
CA ASN A 148 -15.47 13.51 10.91
C ASN A 148 -14.09 13.39 11.54
N LEU A 149 -13.66 12.17 11.89
CA LEU A 149 -12.34 11.90 12.44
C LEU A 149 -11.23 12.19 11.41
N ILE A 150 -11.31 11.61 10.21
CA ILE A 150 -10.25 11.79 9.20
C ILE A 150 -10.18 13.25 8.72
N GLU A 151 -11.32 13.91 8.56
CA GLU A 151 -11.41 15.33 8.22
C GLU A 151 -10.77 16.18 9.32
N TRP A 152 -11.10 15.93 10.59
CA TRP A 152 -10.48 16.63 11.73
C TRP A 152 -8.96 16.42 11.81
N ILE A 153 -8.46 15.23 11.49
CA ILE A 153 -7.01 14.96 11.42
C ILE A 153 -6.37 15.76 10.29
N CYS A 154 -7.01 15.83 9.13
CA CYS A 154 -6.52 16.56 7.97
C CYS A 154 -6.53 18.08 8.19
N ASP A 155 -7.37 18.59 9.09
CA ASP A 155 -7.38 20.01 9.47
C ASP A 155 -6.23 20.42 10.39
N GLN A 156 -5.43 19.47 10.91
CA GLN A 156 -4.30 19.79 11.80
C GLN A 156 -3.08 20.24 10.99
N GLU A 157 -2.68 21.52 11.14
CA GLU A 157 -1.66 22.21 10.33
C GLU A 157 -0.31 21.47 10.16
N LEU A 158 0.07 20.65 11.14
CA LEU A 158 1.33 19.91 11.18
C LEU A 158 1.17 18.41 10.86
N VAL A 159 -0.02 17.95 10.50
CA VAL A 159 -0.28 16.53 10.25
C VAL A 159 -0.44 16.29 8.76
N SER A 160 0.48 15.52 8.19
CA SER A 160 0.33 14.95 6.86
C SER A 160 -0.21 13.54 6.95
N VAL A 161 -1.06 13.16 5.99
CA VAL A 161 -1.69 11.84 5.96
C VAL A 161 -1.38 11.17 4.64
N VAL A 162 -0.90 9.93 4.69
CA VAL A 162 -0.87 9.04 3.53
C VAL A 162 -1.84 7.93 3.84
N LEU A 163 -2.82 7.67 2.98
CA LEU A 163 -3.67 6.50 3.15
C LEU A 163 -3.57 5.56 1.97
N THR A 164 -3.80 4.28 2.23
CA THR A 164 -4.01 3.28 1.18
C THR A 164 -5.46 2.81 1.25
N MET A 165 -6.13 2.74 0.09
CA MET A 165 -7.52 2.28 0.04
C MET A 165 -7.87 1.62 -1.29
N ARG A 166 -8.78 0.64 -1.25
CA ARG A 166 -9.45 0.10 -2.44
C ARG A 166 -10.68 0.93 -2.78
N ALA A 167 -10.46 2.10 -3.40
CA ALA A 167 -11.53 2.99 -3.83
C ALA A 167 -11.13 3.80 -5.07
N THR A 168 -12.11 4.49 -5.66
CA THR A 168 -11.92 5.45 -6.77
C THR A 168 -11.61 6.87 -6.28
N ASP A 169 -11.94 7.17 -5.02
CA ASP A 169 -11.66 8.45 -4.39
C ASP A 169 -11.19 8.27 -2.94
N GLY A 170 -10.58 9.32 -2.40
CA GLY A 170 -10.26 9.42 -0.97
C GLY A 170 -11.51 9.58 -0.11
N PRO A 171 -11.40 9.31 1.19
CA PRO A 171 -12.50 9.46 2.13
C PRO A 171 -12.81 10.93 2.43
N GLY A 172 -14.08 11.22 2.71
CA GLY A 172 -14.56 12.53 3.14
C GLY A 172 -14.58 13.58 2.03
N SER A 173 -14.59 14.84 2.45
CA SER A 173 -14.69 16.00 1.55
C SER A 173 -13.36 16.73 1.33
N HIS A 174 -12.31 16.39 2.10
CA HIS A 174 -10.97 16.96 1.93
C HIS A 174 -10.36 16.63 0.58
N ARG A 175 -9.55 17.56 0.07
CA ARG A 175 -8.82 17.35 -1.18
C ARG A 175 -7.62 16.42 -0.96
N TRP A 176 -7.73 15.21 -1.45
CA TRP A 176 -6.63 14.25 -1.50
C TRP A 176 -5.79 14.43 -2.77
N TYR A 177 -4.47 14.43 -2.61
CA TYR A 177 -3.55 14.22 -3.72
C TYR A 177 -3.59 12.73 -4.12
N LYS A 178 -4.19 12.42 -5.27
CA LYS A 178 -4.30 11.04 -5.76
C LYS A 178 -3.00 10.62 -6.44
N LEU A 179 -2.22 9.80 -5.75
CA LEU A 179 -0.94 9.33 -6.28
C LEU A 179 -1.17 8.33 -7.43
N GLY A 180 -0.45 8.51 -8.55
CA GLY A 180 -0.69 7.75 -9.78
C GLY A 180 -1.87 8.26 -10.62
N GLY A 181 -2.41 9.43 -10.28
CA GLY A 181 -3.46 10.09 -11.06
C GLY A 181 -4.88 9.57 -10.79
N HIS A 182 -5.80 9.90 -11.70
CA HIS A 182 -7.24 9.74 -11.49
C HIS A 182 -7.71 8.28 -11.43
N SER A 183 -6.96 7.35 -12.02
CA SER A 183 -7.26 5.91 -12.03
C SER A 183 -6.66 5.15 -10.84
N GLY A 184 -5.89 5.81 -9.98
CA GLY A 184 -5.06 5.17 -8.95
C GLY A 184 -3.80 4.56 -9.53
N LEU A 185 -3.12 3.73 -8.73
CA LEU A 185 -1.83 3.16 -9.11
C LEU A 185 -1.94 2.24 -10.34
N PRO A 186 -1.07 2.44 -11.35
CA PRO A 186 -1.01 1.56 -12.52
C PRO A 186 -0.36 0.21 -12.15
N THR A 187 -0.52 -0.78 -13.03
CA THR A 187 0.35 -1.96 -13.03
C THR A 187 1.76 -1.57 -13.46
N LEU A 188 2.73 -2.49 -13.31
CA LEU A 188 4.10 -2.18 -13.72
C LEU A 188 4.23 -2.18 -15.23
N ASP A 189 5.07 -1.29 -15.73
CA ASP A 189 5.59 -1.42 -17.09
C ASP A 189 6.44 -2.69 -17.22
N LEU A 190 6.59 -3.16 -18.45
CA LEU A 190 7.21 -4.44 -18.73
C LEU A 190 8.66 -4.53 -18.23
N GLU A 191 9.44 -3.46 -18.37
CA GLU A 191 10.82 -3.43 -17.88
C GLU A 191 10.91 -3.51 -16.35
N PRO A 192 10.23 -2.65 -15.56
CA PRO A 192 10.14 -2.82 -14.10
C PRO A 192 9.61 -4.20 -13.68
N ALA A 193 8.63 -4.75 -14.40
CA ALA A 193 8.08 -6.07 -14.13
C ALA A 193 9.13 -7.18 -14.30
N ARG A 194 9.95 -7.12 -15.36
CA ARG A 194 11.09 -8.05 -15.55
C ARG A 194 12.11 -7.90 -14.44
N GLN A 195 12.51 -6.67 -14.11
CA GLN A 195 13.50 -6.42 -13.06
C GLN A 195 13.04 -7.00 -11.73
N ALA A 196 11.77 -6.77 -11.36
CA ALA A 196 11.15 -7.34 -10.18
C ALA A 196 11.16 -8.88 -10.22
N PHE A 197 10.74 -9.48 -11.34
CA PHE A 197 10.74 -10.94 -11.50
C PHE A 197 12.14 -11.53 -11.31
N MET A 198 13.15 -10.96 -11.98
CA MET A 198 14.53 -11.43 -11.94
C MET A 198 15.11 -11.31 -10.53
N LEU A 199 14.84 -10.20 -9.85
CA LEU A 199 15.27 -9.96 -8.48
C LEU A 199 14.65 -10.99 -7.50
N ILE A 200 13.34 -11.22 -7.59
CA ILE A 200 12.62 -12.14 -6.69
C ILE A 200 13.01 -13.60 -6.94
N SER A 201 13.13 -13.99 -8.20
CA SER A 201 13.49 -15.36 -8.59
C SER A 201 14.97 -15.68 -8.38
N ASN A 202 15.81 -14.67 -8.10
CA ASN A 202 17.26 -14.78 -8.05
C ASN A 202 17.86 -15.34 -9.35
N SER A 203 17.22 -15.05 -10.49
CA SER A 203 17.69 -15.41 -11.82
C SER A 203 18.64 -14.33 -12.35
N GLN A 204 19.79 -14.73 -12.90
CA GLN A 204 20.72 -13.79 -13.55
C GLN A 204 20.38 -13.55 -15.03
N SER A 205 19.74 -14.53 -15.68
CA SER A 205 19.29 -14.44 -17.07
C SER A 205 18.10 -15.35 -17.33
N GLU A 206 17.12 -14.88 -18.08
CA GLU A 206 15.98 -15.66 -18.56
C GLU A 206 15.75 -15.38 -20.05
N ASN A 207 15.03 -16.27 -20.73
CA ASN A 207 14.58 -15.99 -22.10
C ASN A 207 13.59 -14.82 -22.08
N ILE A 208 13.98 -13.68 -22.66
CA ILE A 208 13.23 -12.42 -22.58
C ILE A 208 11.84 -12.56 -23.21
N GLU A 209 11.71 -13.21 -24.37
CA GLU A 209 10.41 -13.37 -25.04
C GLU A 209 9.43 -14.19 -24.22
N SER A 210 9.91 -15.27 -23.60
CA SER A 210 9.12 -16.16 -22.75
C SER A 210 8.70 -15.48 -21.45
N LEU A 211 9.63 -14.70 -20.87
CA LEU A 211 9.38 -13.91 -19.67
C LEU A 211 8.35 -12.81 -19.96
N ASP A 212 8.51 -12.08 -21.07
CA ASP A 212 7.59 -11.04 -21.51
C ASP A 212 6.18 -11.54 -21.69
N TRP A 213 6.06 -12.69 -22.35
CA TRP A 213 4.78 -13.33 -22.56
C TRP A 213 4.12 -13.63 -21.20
N LEU A 214 4.85 -14.23 -20.27
CA LEU A 214 4.31 -14.57 -18.95
C LEU A 214 3.92 -13.32 -18.14
N LEU A 215 4.75 -12.26 -18.19
CA LEU A 215 4.48 -11.00 -17.49
C LEU A 215 3.24 -10.29 -18.06
N LYS A 216 3.07 -10.30 -19.38
CA LYS A 216 1.87 -9.76 -20.04
C LYS A 216 0.61 -10.57 -19.68
N GLU A 217 0.72 -11.89 -19.60
CA GLU A 217 -0.39 -12.75 -19.20
C GLU A 217 -0.86 -12.51 -17.76
N VAL A 218 0.03 -12.07 -16.87
CA VAL A 218 -0.31 -11.66 -15.50
C VAL A 218 -0.58 -10.15 -15.35
N ASP A 219 -0.82 -9.44 -16.46
CA ASP A 219 -1.05 -8.00 -16.54
C ASP A 219 0.03 -7.14 -15.86
N CYS A 220 1.25 -7.67 -15.73
CA CYS A 220 2.33 -7.05 -14.97
C CYS A 220 1.91 -6.60 -13.54
N MET A 221 0.96 -7.33 -12.93
CA MET A 221 0.50 -7.06 -11.57
C MET A 221 1.58 -7.43 -10.54
N PRO A 222 1.97 -6.52 -9.64
CA PRO A 222 3.03 -6.78 -8.64
C PRO A 222 2.83 -8.06 -7.84
N LEU A 223 1.66 -8.28 -7.24
CA LEU A 223 1.41 -9.52 -6.49
C LEU A 223 1.51 -10.77 -7.38
N ALA A 224 1.06 -10.69 -8.63
CA ALA A 224 1.15 -11.81 -9.54
C ALA A 224 2.61 -12.14 -9.86
N ILE A 225 3.40 -11.11 -10.19
CA ILE A 225 4.85 -11.19 -10.45
C ILE A 225 5.57 -11.83 -9.25
N LEU A 226 5.25 -11.38 -8.04
CA LEU A 226 5.82 -11.95 -6.81
C LEU A 226 5.60 -13.46 -6.74
N ILE A 227 4.37 -13.91 -6.94
CA ILE A 227 4.00 -15.32 -6.84
C ILE A 227 4.71 -16.16 -7.92
N ILE A 228 4.64 -15.74 -9.19
CA ILE A 228 5.29 -16.50 -10.28
C ILE A 228 6.82 -16.52 -10.14
N ALA A 229 7.43 -15.44 -9.67
CA ALA A 229 8.87 -15.36 -9.45
C ALA A 229 9.32 -16.23 -8.25
N GLN A 230 8.49 -16.34 -7.20
CA GLN A 230 8.73 -17.29 -6.11
C GLN A 230 8.64 -18.75 -6.61
N LEU A 231 7.64 -19.08 -7.43
CA LEU A 231 7.53 -20.41 -8.02
C LEU A 231 8.70 -20.74 -8.96
N LYS A 232 9.25 -19.75 -9.65
CA LYS A 232 10.45 -19.88 -10.50
C LYS A 232 11.69 -20.34 -9.74
N ARG A 233 11.75 -20.14 -8.41
CA ARG A 233 12.84 -20.66 -7.57
C ARG A 233 12.84 -22.19 -7.49
N HIS A 234 11.72 -22.83 -7.80
CA HIS A 234 11.52 -24.28 -7.71
C HIS A 234 11.19 -24.92 -9.05
N LEU A 235 10.75 -24.13 -10.04
CA LEU A 235 10.27 -24.60 -11.34
C LEU A 235 11.00 -23.88 -12.47
N SER A 236 11.13 -24.52 -13.63
CA SER A 236 11.64 -23.83 -14.82
C SER A 236 10.60 -22.87 -15.41
N LEU A 237 11.04 -21.86 -16.16
CA LEU A 237 10.13 -20.90 -16.81
C LEU A 237 9.14 -21.62 -17.76
N ASN A 238 9.63 -22.60 -18.52
CA ASN A 238 8.81 -23.42 -19.40
C ASN A 238 7.73 -24.21 -18.65
N THR A 239 8.07 -24.73 -17.46
CA THR A 239 7.10 -25.43 -16.60
C THR A 239 6.03 -24.48 -16.08
N LEU A 240 6.40 -23.26 -15.70
CA LEU A 240 5.44 -22.23 -15.26
C LEU A 240 4.49 -21.85 -16.39
N MET A 241 5.00 -21.59 -17.60
CA MET A 241 4.17 -21.27 -18.76
C MET A 241 3.20 -22.41 -19.11
N LYS A 242 3.66 -23.66 -19.05
CA LYS A 242 2.80 -24.83 -19.27
C LYS A 242 1.67 -24.89 -18.26
N ARG A 243 1.99 -24.76 -16.96
CA ARG A 243 0.99 -24.76 -15.89
C ARG A 243 0.01 -23.60 -16.03
N TRP A 244 0.50 -22.41 -16.42
CA TRP A 244 -0.35 -21.23 -16.66
C TRP A 244 -1.42 -21.53 -17.71
N ASN A 245 -1.01 -22.08 -18.87
CA ASN A 245 -1.94 -22.46 -19.92
C ASN A 245 -2.92 -23.55 -19.48
N GLU A 246 -2.44 -24.60 -18.80
CA GLU A 246 -3.31 -25.68 -18.27
C GLU A 246 -4.37 -25.16 -17.29
N GLN A 247 -4.07 -24.09 -16.55
CA GLN A 247 -5.01 -23.49 -15.61
C GLN A 247 -5.98 -22.53 -16.32
N LYS A 248 -5.51 -21.77 -17.31
CA LYS A 248 -6.33 -20.91 -18.16
C LYS A 248 -7.41 -21.70 -18.90
N ASP A 249 -7.07 -22.88 -19.40
CA ASP A 249 -8.01 -23.78 -20.09
C ASP A 249 -9.07 -24.40 -19.15
N LYS A 250 -8.81 -24.45 -17.83
CA LYS A 250 -9.78 -24.96 -16.83
C LYS A 250 -10.79 -23.91 -16.36
N ASP A 251 -10.41 -22.64 -16.44
CA ASP A 251 -11.23 -21.50 -16.00
C ASP A 251 -11.96 -20.82 -17.19
N ALA A 252 -11.80 -21.32 -18.41
CA ALA A 252 -12.49 -20.90 -19.64
C ALA A 252 -13.74 -21.74 -19.93
#